data_AF-G2IM91-F1
#
_entry.id   AF-G2IM91-F1
#
_cell.length_a   1.000
_cell.length_b   1.000
_cell.length_c   1.000
_cell.angle_alpha   90.00
_cell.angle_beta   90.00
_cell.angle_gamma   90.00
#
_symmetry.space_group_name_H-M   'P 1'
#
loop_
_entity.id
_entity.type
_entity.pdbx_description
1 polymer ?
#
loop_
_entity_poly.entity_id
_entity_poly.type
_entity_poly.pdbx_seq_one_letter_code
_entity_poly.pdbx_strand_id
1 'polypeptide(L)'
;MPAWLLRLLPHGIALAALLGAMLWIDRNAATRTRAQIETARIMSENQLRAELRRSEQRLAGSIGAIGTRVTGQIDALDARHATIIQPTLIRELTRETRFSDPAAGITDGVRAELNRALAAVACAPRPAGGLVCTLPDAAAAGAQ
;
A
#
# COMPACT_ATOMS: atom_id res chain seq x y z
N MET A 1 30.84 72.11 45.16
CA MET A 1 31.29 70.73 44.82
C MET A 1 32.81 70.71 44.80
N PRO A 2 33.46 69.70 45.37
CA PRO A 2 34.92 69.70 45.46
C PRO A 2 35.56 69.46 44.07
N ALA A 3 36.57 70.24 43.72
CA ALA A 3 37.13 70.33 42.35
C ALA A 3 37.74 69.02 41.80
N TRP A 4 38.09 68.07 42.68
CA TRP A 4 38.57 66.75 42.27
C TRP A 4 37.49 65.91 41.59
N LEU A 5 36.22 66.10 41.96
CA LEU A 5 35.09 65.36 41.38
C LEU A 5 34.86 65.72 39.91
N LEU A 6 35.03 67.00 39.56
CA LEU A 6 34.92 67.52 38.19
C LEU A 6 36.03 66.99 37.27
N ARG A 7 37.19 66.63 37.82
CA ARG A 7 38.30 66.01 37.07
C ARG A 7 38.07 64.53 36.75
N LEU A 8 37.38 63.80 37.62
CA LEU A 8 37.06 62.37 37.42
C LEU A 8 35.81 62.13 36.56
N LEU A 9 34.93 63.13 36.49
CA LEU A 9 33.68 63.10 35.72
C LEU A 9 33.85 62.64 34.25
N PRO A 10 34.82 63.15 33.46
CA PRO A 10 35.00 62.67 32.08
C PRO A 10 35.39 61.19 31.99
N HIS A 11 36.13 60.67 32.99
CA HIS A 11 36.54 59.26 33.01
C HIS A 11 35.37 58.35 33.38
N GLY A 12 34.50 58.80 34.29
CA GLY A 12 33.26 58.09 34.62
C GLY A 12 32.31 58.00 33.42
N ILE A 13 32.16 59.08 32.64
CA ILE A 13 31.36 59.07 31.41
C ILE A 13 31.95 58.12 30.37
N ALA A 14 33.28 58.13 30.18
CA ALA A 14 33.94 57.23 29.24
C ALA A 14 33.72 55.75 29.61
N LEU A 15 33.85 55.40 30.89
CA LEU A 15 33.57 54.05 31.39
C LEU A 15 32.10 53.65 31.19
N ALA A 16 31.17 54.55 31.49
CA ALA A 16 29.74 54.30 31.28
C ALA A 16 29.42 54.10 29.79
N ALA A 17 30.06 54.86 28.90
CA ALA A 17 29.90 54.70 27.45
C ALA A 17 30.43 53.35 26.96
N LEU A 18 31.60 52.92 27.43
CA LEU A 18 32.18 51.61 27.09
C LEU A 18 31.31 50.46 27.60
N LEU A 19 30.84 50.53 28.85
CA LEU A 19 29.93 49.53 29.42
C LEU A 19 28.59 49.48 28.67
N GLY A 20 28.04 50.65 28.31
CA GLY A 20 26.83 50.75 27.50
C GLY A 20 27.01 50.11 26.12
N ALA A 21 28.13 50.36 25.46
CA ALA A 21 28.46 49.75 24.17
C ALA A 21 28.62 48.23 24.28
N MET A 22 29.33 47.74 25.30
CA MET A 22 29.49 46.30 25.57
C MET A 22 28.13 45.61 25.76
N LEU A 23 27.26 46.17 26.61
CA LEU A 23 25.91 45.63 26.85
C LEU A 23 25.03 45.68 25.60
N TRP A 24 25.16 46.70 24.77
CA TRP A 24 24.42 46.82 23.52
C TRP A 24 24.84 45.73 22.52
N ILE A 25 26.15 45.48 22.39
CA ILE A 25 26.68 44.41 21.53
C ILE A 25 26.18 43.04 22.00
N ASP A 26 26.24 42.77 23.30
CA ASP A 26 25.81 41.48 23.87
C ASP A 26 24.30 41.22 23.65
N ARG A 27 23.46 42.24 23.90
CA ARG A 27 22.01 42.14 23.63
C ARG A 27 21.71 41.90 22.15
N ASN A 28 22.45 42.56 21.26
CA ASN A 28 22.28 42.37 19.81
C ASN A 28 22.78 41.00 19.33
N ALA A 29 23.81 40.44 19.97
CA ALA A 29 24.24 39.08 19.68
C ALA A 29 23.16 38.07 20.09
N ALA A 30 22.56 38.23 21.27
CA ALA A 30 21.51 37.35 21.78
C ALA A 30 20.23 37.35 20.92
N THR A 31 19.86 38.46 20.30
CA THR A 31 18.69 38.51 19.40
C THR A 31 18.96 37.81 18.07
N ARG A 32 20.17 37.98 17.52
CA ARG A 32 20.59 37.32 16.27
C ARG A 32 20.64 35.81 16.40
N THR A 33 21.16 35.28 17.51
CA THR A 33 21.24 33.83 17.74
C THR A 33 19.84 33.20 17.83
N ARG A 34 18.90 33.84 18.53
CA ARG A 34 17.51 33.38 18.62
C ARG A 34 16.82 33.33 17.26
N ALA A 35 17.01 34.36 16.44
CA ALA A 35 16.44 34.40 15.08
C ALA A 35 17.01 33.28 14.18
N GLN A 36 18.30 32.98 14.31
CA GLN A 36 18.93 31.88 13.57
C GLN A 36 18.43 30.50 14.04
N ILE A 37 18.24 30.30 15.34
CA ILE A 37 17.70 29.04 15.87
C ILE A 37 16.27 28.82 15.38
N GLU A 38 15.42 29.85 15.40
CA GLU A 38 14.04 29.72 14.97
C GLU A 38 13.94 29.42 13.46
N THR A 39 14.72 30.11 12.64
CA THR A 39 14.77 29.84 11.19
C THR A 39 15.29 28.44 10.90
N ALA A 40 16.35 27.99 11.58
CA ALA A 40 16.85 26.63 11.46
C ALA A 40 15.80 25.58 11.86
N ARG A 41 15.06 25.83 12.96
CA ARG A 41 13.97 24.97 13.40
C ARG A 41 12.87 24.88 12.36
N ILE A 42 12.36 26.02 11.88
CA ILE A 42 11.31 26.06 10.84
C ILE A 42 11.77 25.33 9.57
N MET A 43 13.01 25.55 9.13
CA MET A 43 13.55 24.84 7.97
C MET A 43 13.60 23.32 8.21
N SER A 44 14.07 22.88 9.39
CA SER A 44 14.13 21.45 9.74
C SER A 44 12.74 20.81 9.79
N GLU A 45 11.75 21.49 10.36
CA GLU A 45 10.37 21.00 10.43
C GLU A 45 9.75 20.92 9.03
N ASN A 46 10.03 21.89 8.16
CA ASN A 46 9.55 21.87 6.78
C ASN A 46 10.24 20.78 5.95
N GLN A 47 11.53 20.55 6.13
CA GLN A 47 12.25 19.45 5.49
C GLN A 47 11.69 18.11 5.94
N LEU A 48 11.51 17.89 7.24
CA LEU A 48 10.89 16.68 7.80
C LEU A 48 9.49 16.45 7.22
N ARG A 49 8.65 17.49 7.16
CA ARG A 49 7.31 17.40 6.55
C ARG A 49 7.38 17.05 5.06
N ALA A 50 8.32 17.62 4.32
CA ALA A 50 8.51 17.32 2.90
C ALA A 50 8.98 15.89 2.68
N GLU A 51 9.90 15.40 3.50
CA GLU A 51 10.37 14.00 3.46
C GLU A 51 9.26 13.03 3.83
N LEU A 52 8.47 13.32 4.87
CA LEU A 52 7.29 12.51 5.22
C LEU A 52 6.34 12.39 4.03
N ARG A 53 5.96 13.50 3.41
CA ARG A 53 5.05 13.49 2.24
C ARG A 53 5.61 12.69 1.08
N ARG A 54 6.92 12.79 0.81
CA ARG A 54 7.57 11.98 -0.23
C ARG A 54 7.56 10.49 0.11
N SER A 55 7.79 10.14 1.38
CA SER A 55 7.72 8.76 1.86
C SER A 55 6.31 8.20 1.74
N GLU A 56 5.29 8.96 2.18
CA GLU A 56 3.88 8.61 2.06
C GLU A 56 3.47 8.38 0.61
N GLN A 57 3.88 9.26 -0.31
CA GLN A 57 3.61 9.08 -1.74
C GLN A 57 4.27 7.83 -2.32
N ARG A 58 5.51 7.52 -1.92
CA ARG A 58 6.20 6.29 -2.35
C ARG A 58 5.51 5.05 -1.81
N LEU A 59 5.09 5.06 -0.53
CA LEU A 59 4.36 3.97 0.10
C LEU A 59 3.00 3.76 -0.58
N ALA A 60 2.23 4.82 -0.81
CA ALA A 60 0.96 4.75 -1.52
C ALA A 60 1.13 4.19 -2.94
N GLY A 61 2.15 4.66 -3.67
CA GLY A 61 2.49 4.13 -5.00
C GLY A 61 2.86 2.64 -4.98
N SER A 62 3.67 2.23 -4.01
CA SER A 62 4.06 0.81 -3.84
C SER A 62 2.86 -0.07 -3.51
N ILE A 63 1.97 0.37 -2.62
CA ILE A 63 0.75 -0.38 -2.26
C ILE A 63 -0.17 -0.50 -3.47
N GLY A 64 -0.35 0.59 -4.23
CA GLY A 64 -1.14 0.56 -5.46
C GLY A 64 -0.61 -0.44 -6.49
N ALA A 65 0.71 -0.46 -6.71
CA ALA A 65 1.36 -1.39 -7.63
C ALA A 65 1.26 -2.87 -7.17
N ILE A 66 1.32 -3.12 -5.86
CA ILE A 66 1.10 -4.46 -5.31
C ILE A 66 -0.37 -4.87 -5.54
N GLY A 67 -1.32 -3.96 -5.28
CA GLY A 67 -2.74 -4.21 -5.50
C GLY A 67 -3.04 -4.63 -6.94
N THR A 68 -2.59 -3.86 -7.92
CA THR A 68 -2.81 -4.18 -9.34
C THR A 68 -2.15 -5.51 -9.74
N ARG A 69 -0.97 -5.81 -9.21
CA ARG A 69 -0.29 -7.08 -9.47
C ARG A 69 -1.06 -8.27 -8.88
N VAL A 70 -1.55 -8.16 -7.65
CA VAL A 70 -2.30 -9.23 -6.99
C VAL A 70 -3.63 -9.46 -7.71
N THR A 71 -4.37 -8.41 -8.05
CA THR A 71 -5.61 -8.54 -8.83
C THR A 71 -5.35 -9.23 -10.16
N GLY A 72 -4.33 -8.80 -10.93
CA GLY A 72 -4.00 -9.46 -12.19
C GLY A 72 -3.56 -10.92 -12.04
N GLN A 73 -2.95 -11.29 -10.91
CA GLN A 73 -2.64 -12.68 -10.61
C GLN A 73 -3.89 -13.51 -10.30
N ILE A 74 -4.86 -12.95 -9.58
CA ILE A 74 -6.15 -13.60 -9.29
C ILE A 74 -6.91 -13.80 -10.60
N ASP A 75 -7.04 -12.77 -11.43
CA ASP A 75 -7.75 -12.86 -12.71
C ASP A 75 -7.11 -13.92 -13.64
N ALA A 76 -5.77 -13.97 -13.68
CA ALA A 76 -5.06 -14.99 -14.43
C ALA A 76 -5.25 -16.40 -13.87
N LEU A 77 -5.37 -16.53 -12.54
CA LEU A 77 -5.63 -17.81 -11.88
C LEU A 77 -7.06 -18.29 -12.17
N ASP A 78 -8.04 -17.40 -12.10
CA ASP A 78 -9.44 -17.68 -12.41
C ASP A 78 -9.61 -18.06 -13.88
N ALA A 79 -8.96 -17.34 -14.78
CA ALA A 79 -8.94 -17.69 -16.21
C ALA A 79 -8.34 -19.09 -16.44
N ARG A 80 -7.24 -19.45 -15.76
CA ARG A 80 -6.67 -20.81 -15.84
C ARG A 80 -7.59 -21.88 -15.26
N HIS A 81 -8.29 -21.58 -14.16
CA HIS A 81 -9.26 -22.49 -13.57
C HIS A 81 -10.41 -22.77 -14.54
N ALA A 82 -10.96 -21.73 -15.16
CA ALA A 82 -12.07 -21.85 -16.11
C ALA A 82 -11.67 -22.55 -17.42
N THR A 83 -10.50 -22.22 -17.98
CA THR A 83 -10.13 -22.65 -19.34
C THR A 83 -9.31 -23.94 -19.40
N ILE A 84 -8.56 -24.28 -18.36
CA ILE A 84 -7.65 -25.44 -18.36
C ILE A 84 -8.09 -26.47 -17.34
N ILE A 85 -8.24 -26.07 -16.08
CA ILE A 85 -8.42 -27.00 -14.96
C ILE A 85 -9.80 -27.65 -15.00
N GLN A 86 -10.89 -26.87 -15.08
CA GLN A 86 -12.25 -27.41 -15.16
C GLN A 86 -12.48 -28.36 -16.36
N PRO A 87 -12.19 -27.99 -17.61
CA PRO A 87 -12.40 -28.90 -18.75
C PRO A 87 -11.58 -30.18 -18.66
N THR A 88 -10.35 -30.08 -18.16
CA THR A 88 -9.48 -31.25 -17.99
C THR A 88 -10.03 -32.18 -16.91
N LEU A 89 -10.45 -31.64 -15.76
CA LEU A 89 -11.10 -32.40 -14.71
C LEU A 89 -12.37 -33.10 -15.22
N ILE A 90 -13.24 -32.39 -15.93
CA ILE A 90 -14.46 -32.94 -16.51
C ILE A 90 -14.14 -34.06 -17.51
N ARG A 91 -13.12 -33.87 -18.36
CA ARG A 91 -12.68 -34.87 -19.34
C ARG A 91 -12.14 -36.13 -18.67
N GLU A 92 -11.34 -36.01 -17.61
CA GLU A 92 -10.84 -37.17 -16.87
C GLU A 92 -11.95 -37.86 -16.08
N LEU A 93 -12.86 -37.09 -15.46
CA LEU A 93 -14.01 -37.64 -14.74
C LEU A 93 -14.95 -38.45 -15.64
N THR A 94 -15.17 -37.97 -16.86
CA THR A 94 -16.04 -38.63 -17.84
C THR A 94 -15.39 -39.84 -18.49
N ARG A 95 -14.06 -39.93 -18.50
CA ARG A 95 -13.30 -41.05 -19.06
C ARG A 95 -13.20 -42.23 -18.10
N GLU A 96 -13.21 -41.97 -16.80
CA GLU A 96 -13.10 -43.00 -15.78
C GLU A 96 -14.48 -43.63 -15.50
N THR A 97 -14.64 -44.89 -15.92
CA THR A 97 -15.90 -45.65 -15.85
C THR A 97 -16.38 -45.88 -14.41
N ARG A 98 -15.47 -45.88 -13.43
CA ARG A 98 -15.81 -46.01 -12.01
C ARG A 98 -16.67 -44.86 -11.49
N PHE A 99 -16.56 -43.66 -12.06
CA PHE A 99 -17.37 -42.51 -11.64
C PHE A 99 -18.74 -42.45 -12.31
N SER A 100 -18.96 -43.26 -13.35
CA SER A 100 -20.21 -43.34 -14.11
C SER A 100 -20.99 -44.64 -13.88
N ASP A 101 -20.35 -45.66 -13.28
CA ASP A 101 -20.98 -46.94 -12.93
C ASP A 101 -21.72 -46.85 -11.57
N PRO A 102 -23.04 -47.10 -11.53
CA PRO A 102 -23.80 -47.13 -10.29
C PRO A 102 -23.29 -48.17 -9.28
N ALA A 103 -22.60 -49.23 -9.72
CA ALA A 103 -22.09 -50.32 -8.90
C ALA A 103 -20.71 -50.06 -8.27
N ALA A 104 -20.02 -48.98 -8.65
CA ALA A 104 -18.62 -48.72 -8.27
C ALA A 104 -18.37 -48.30 -6.80
N GLY A 105 -19.37 -48.41 -5.92
CA GLY A 105 -19.19 -48.18 -4.47
C GLY A 105 -18.98 -46.72 -4.05
N ILE A 106 -19.24 -45.75 -4.95
CA ILE A 106 -19.24 -44.32 -4.61
C ILE A 106 -20.48 -44.02 -3.75
N THR A 107 -20.29 -43.32 -2.63
CA THR A 107 -21.38 -42.94 -1.73
C THR A 107 -22.35 -41.97 -2.43
N ASP A 108 -23.65 -42.08 -2.14
CA ASP A 108 -24.69 -41.28 -2.80
C ASP A 108 -24.47 -39.77 -2.65
N GLY A 109 -23.87 -39.31 -1.55
CA GLY A 109 -23.52 -37.91 -1.35
C GLY A 109 -22.46 -37.39 -2.33
N VAL A 110 -21.43 -38.19 -2.61
CA VAL A 110 -20.39 -37.82 -3.59
C VAL A 110 -20.98 -37.79 -5.00
N ARG A 111 -21.85 -38.75 -5.33
CA ARG A 111 -22.54 -38.79 -6.62
C ARG A 111 -23.49 -37.60 -6.81
N ALA A 112 -24.22 -37.22 -5.76
CA ALA A 112 -25.11 -36.06 -5.79
C ALA A 112 -24.33 -34.76 -6.03
N GLU A 113 -23.19 -34.57 -5.38
CA GLU A 113 -22.37 -33.38 -5.61
C GLU A 113 -21.67 -33.39 -6.96
N LEU A 114 -21.25 -34.55 -7.46
CA LEU A 114 -20.70 -34.68 -8.80
C LEU A 114 -21.72 -34.24 -9.86
N ASN A 115 -22.94 -34.75 -9.74
CA ASN A 115 -24.03 -34.39 -10.64
C ASN A 115 -24.42 -32.92 -10.51
N ARG A 116 -24.35 -32.34 -9.31
CA ARG A 116 -24.60 -30.91 -9.09
C ARG A 116 -23.51 -30.04 -9.72
N ALA A 117 -22.24 -30.42 -9.57
CA ALA A 117 -21.11 -29.75 -10.21
C ALA A 117 -21.17 -29.86 -11.74
N LEU A 118 -21.56 -31.02 -12.28
CA LEU A 118 -21.74 -31.23 -13.72
C LEU A 118 -22.94 -30.43 -14.28
N ALA A 119 -24.04 -30.34 -13.53
CA ALA A 119 -25.19 -29.52 -13.91
C ALA A 119 -24.85 -28.02 -13.95
N ALA A 120 -23.96 -27.56 -13.08
CA ALA A 120 -23.44 -26.19 -13.11
C ALA A 120 -22.61 -25.88 -14.37
N VAL A 121 -22.07 -26.90 -15.06
CA VAL A 121 -21.23 -26.76 -16.26
C VAL A 121 -21.99 -27.06 -17.57
N ALA A 122 -23.33 -26.94 -17.57
CA ALA A 122 -24.17 -27.17 -18.76
C ALA A 122 -23.89 -28.53 -19.46
N CYS A 123 -23.66 -29.57 -18.66
CA CYS A 123 -23.50 -30.94 -19.15
C CYS A 123 -24.85 -31.66 -19.22
N ALA A 124 -25.20 -32.20 -20.38
CA ALA A 124 -26.38 -33.03 -20.58
C ALA A 124 -26.03 -34.53 -20.64
N PRO A 125 -26.80 -35.40 -19.97
CA PRO A 125 -26.60 -36.86 -20.03
C PRO A 125 -26.97 -37.43 -21.40
N ARG A 126 -26.16 -38.39 -21.87
CA ARG A 126 -26.36 -39.10 -23.13
C ARG A 126 -27.01 -40.46 -22.87
N PRO A 127 -27.99 -40.89 -23.67
CA PRO A 127 -28.73 -42.13 -23.45
C PRO A 127 -27.88 -43.42 -23.51
N ALA A 128 -26.67 -43.36 -24.09
CA ALA A 128 -25.75 -44.50 -24.18
C ALA A 128 -24.80 -44.65 -22.96
N GLY A 129 -24.99 -43.83 -21.92
CA GLY A 129 -24.02 -43.71 -20.82
C GLY A 129 -22.91 -42.74 -21.19
N GLY A 130 -22.87 -41.60 -20.51
CA GLY A 130 -21.91 -40.52 -20.74
C GLY A 130 -22.55 -39.14 -20.64
N LEU A 131 -21.73 -38.08 -20.62
CA LEU A 131 -22.18 -36.69 -20.53
C LEU A 131 -21.59 -35.89 -21.71
N VAL A 132 -22.38 -34.98 -22.26
CA VAL A 132 -21.96 -34.01 -23.28
C VAL A 132 -22.06 -32.63 -22.67
N CYS A 133 -20.93 -31.95 -22.54
CA CYS A 133 -20.87 -30.61 -21.97
C CYS A 133 -20.71 -29.57 -23.08
N THR A 134 -21.55 -28.54 -23.07
CA THR A 134 -21.27 -27.29 -23.80
C THR A 134 -20.34 -26.48 -22.92
N LEU A 135 -19.04 -26.50 -23.23
CA LEU A 135 -18.13 -25.55 -22.59
C LEU A 135 -18.56 -24.13 -22.98
N PRO A 136 -18.74 -23.20 -22.04
CA PRO A 136 -19.02 -21.82 -22.38
C PRO A 136 -17.86 -21.27 -23.20
N ASP A 137 -18.19 -20.60 -24.31
CA ASP A 137 -17.19 -19.91 -25.13
C ASP A 137 -16.43 -18.91 -24.25
N ALA A 138 -15.10 -18.90 -24.38
CA ALA A 138 -14.21 -18.05 -23.60
C ALA A 138 -14.56 -16.55 -23.64
N ALA A 139 -15.39 -16.12 -24.61
CA ALA A 139 -15.87 -14.75 -24.76
C ALA A 139 -16.92 -14.32 -23.71
N ALA A 140 -17.66 -15.25 -23.10
CA ALA A 140 -18.74 -14.89 -22.16
C ALA A 140 -18.26 -14.67 -20.71
N ALA A 141 -17.05 -15.10 -20.35
CA ALA A 141 -16.50 -14.99 -19.00
C ALA A 141 -15.79 -13.63 -18.71
N GLY A 142 -15.68 -12.75 -19.70
CA GLY A 142 -15.01 -11.44 -19.57
C GLY A 142 -15.95 -10.24 -19.41
N ALA A 143 -17.25 -10.47 -19.22
CA ALA A 143 -18.27 -9.41 -19.17
C ALA A 143 -19.12 -9.50 -17.90
N GLN A 144 -18.51 -9.50 -16.71
CA GLN A 144 -19.16 -9.18 -15.43
C GLN A 144 -18.19 -8.40 -14.55
#